data_AF-A0AAP3EUR7-F1
#
_entry.id   AF-A0AAP3EUR7-F1
#
_cell.length_a   1.000
_cell.length_b   1.000
_cell.length_c   1.000
_cell.angle_alpha   90.00
_cell.angle_beta   90.00
_cell.angle_gamma   90.00
#
_symmetry.space_group_name_H-M   'P 1'
#
loop_
_entity.id
_entity.type
_entity.pdbx_description
1 polymer ?
#
loop_
_entity_poly.entity_id
_entity_poly.type
_entity_poly.pdbx_seq_one_letter_code
_entity_poly.pdbx_strand_id
1 'polypeptide(L)'
;MNIISFFKDLTERFNDEKNCGFCWEYSAPLSESGMNRKTSEDPCCTHLFVTYYKTSIGSKKDGQTTLKNEEWKDHIFTLYIVRKSNLGVNIYNEANGYPISEGLWSTILEPLQNCLGDANNLPICELGYPFEVTKWDMETTVFKDDNNYTGWKVSGIFREKL
;
A
#
# COMPACT_ATOMS: atom_id res chain seq x y z
N MET A 1 4.51 -10.09 -15.23
CA MET A 1 4.17 -8.70 -14.82
C MET A 1 4.86 -8.40 -13.48
N ASN A 2 4.75 -7.21 -12.88
CA ASN A 2 5.34 -6.99 -11.55
C ASN A 2 4.47 -6.05 -10.69
N ILE A 3 4.76 -6.03 -9.39
CA ILE A 3 4.01 -5.24 -8.42
C ILE A 3 4.16 -3.72 -8.62
N ILE A 4 5.27 -3.27 -9.20
CA ILE A 4 5.54 -1.85 -9.49
C ILE A 4 4.54 -1.37 -10.54
N SER A 5 4.45 -2.08 -11.67
CA SER A 5 3.48 -1.76 -12.72
C SER A 5 2.04 -1.87 -12.21
N PHE A 6 1.72 -2.90 -11.41
CA PHE A 6 0.39 -3.05 -10.82
C PHE A 6 -0.05 -1.82 -10.02
N PHE A 7 0.78 -1.34 -9.07
CA PHE A 7 0.40 -0.19 -8.26
C PHE A 7 0.41 1.13 -9.04
N LYS A 8 1.21 1.23 -10.12
CA LYS A 8 1.12 2.35 -11.06
C LYS A 8 -0.25 2.38 -11.73
N ASP A 9 -0.66 1.28 -12.35
CA ASP A 9 -1.92 1.18 -13.08
C ASP A 9 -3.12 1.30 -12.13
N LEU A 10 -3.01 0.76 -10.91
CA LEU A 10 -4.01 0.93 -9.85
C LEU A 10 -4.23 2.41 -9.51
N THR A 11 -3.14 3.17 -9.39
CA THR A 11 -3.20 4.60 -9.08
C THR A 11 -3.88 5.38 -10.21
N GLU A 12 -3.54 5.06 -11.45
CA GLU A 12 -4.15 5.70 -12.63
C GLU A 12 -5.65 5.43 -12.66
N ARG A 13 -6.06 4.16 -12.50
CA ARG A 13 -7.47 3.79 -12.42
C ARG A 13 -8.21 4.49 -11.27
N PHE A 14 -7.62 4.56 -10.08
CA PHE A 14 -8.25 5.22 -8.95
C PHE A 14 -8.45 6.72 -9.17
N ASN A 15 -7.53 7.39 -9.85
CA ASN A 15 -7.71 8.79 -10.22
C ASN A 15 -8.83 8.96 -11.27
N ASP A 16 -8.87 8.09 -12.27
CA ASP A 16 -9.91 8.11 -13.32
C ASP A 16 -11.31 7.89 -12.74
N GLU A 17 -11.44 6.94 -11.80
CA GLU A 17 -12.70 6.61 -11.14
C GLU A 17 -13.04 7.55 -9.96
N LYS A 18 -12.13 8.48 -9.62
CA LYS A 18 -12.21 9.30 -8.39
C LYS A 18 -12.43 8.44 -7.15
N ASN A 19 -11.73 7.30 -7.08
CA ASN A 19 -11.93 6.29 -6.06
C ASN A 19 -11.76 6.88 -4.65
N CYS A 20 -12.75 6.61 -3.79
CA CYS A 20 -12.84 7.13 -2.43
C CYS A 20 -12.80 8.66 -2.28
N GLY A 21 -12.95 9.41 -3.39
CA GLY A 21 -12.87 10.87 -3.40
C GLY A 21 -11.46 11.42 -3.16
N PHE A 22 -10.42 10.60 -3.33
CA PHE A 22 -9.03 10.98 -3.09
C PHE A 22 -8.30 11.21 -4.41
N CYS A 23 -7.31 12.11 -4.40
CA CYS A 23 -6.26 12.10 -5.42
C CYS A 23 -5.15 11.13 -4.98
N TRP A 24 -4.60 10.40 -5.94
CA TRP A 24 -3.62 9.34 -5.71
C TRP A 24 -2.32 9.62 -6.46
N GLU A 25 -1.21 9.39 -5.77
CA GLU A 25 0.12 9.55 -6.33
C GLU A 25 0.96 8.29 -6.16
N TYR A 26 1.45 7.76 -7.27
CA TYR A 26 2.31 6.58 -7.25
C TYR A 26 3.80 6.94 -7.14
N SER A 27 4.58 6.11 -6.43
CA SER A 27 6.03 6.06 -6.56
C SER A 27 6.59 4.71 -6.08
N ALA A 28 7.71 4.29 -6.67
CA ALA A 28 8.46 3.12 -6.23
C ALA A 28 9.89 3.52 -5.83
N PRO A 29 10.07 4.15 -4.64
CA PRO A 29 11.40 4.50 -4.15
C PRO A 29 12.25 3.26 -3.78
N LEU A 30 11.62 2.08 -3.66
CA LEU A 30 12.24 0.78 -3.35
C LEU A 30 12.96 0.71 -1.98
N SER A 31 13.06 1.83 -1.28
CA SER A 31 13.59 1.97 0.09
C SER A 31 12.84 3.10 0.80
N GLU A 32 12.75 3.02 2.13
CA GLU A 32 12.13 4.09 2.93
C GLU A 32 12.89 5.41 2.78
N SER A 33 14.22 5.38 2.79
CA SER A 33 15.05 6.58 2.59
C SER A 33 14.77 7.30 1.26
N GLY A 34 14.29 6.57 0.25
CA GLY A 34 13.91 7.14 -1.04
C GLY A 34 12.57 7.87 -1.02
N MET A 35 11.70 7.64 -0.03
CA MET A 35 10.38 8.29 0.08
C MET A 35 10.53 9.81 0.21
N ASN A 36 11.58 10.29 0.89
CA ASN A 36 11.83 11.72 1.07
C ASN A 36 12.31 12.45 -0.18
N ARG A 37 12.76 11.73 -1.20
CA ARG A 37 13.23 12.34 -2.44
C ARG A 37 12.09 12.84 -3.32
N LYS A 38 10.86 12.41 -3.06
CA LYS A 38 9.68 12.85 -3.79
C LYS A 38 9.07 14.06 -3.08
N THR A 39 9.38 15.25 -3.57
CA THR A 39 8.61 16.45 -3.24
C THR A 39 7.26 16.36 -3.96
N SER A 40 6.22 15.88 -3.28
CA SER A 40 4.86 16.06 -3.77
C SER A 40 4.48 17.53 -3.69
N GLU A 41 3.94 18.04 -4.80
CA GLU A 41 3.46 19.41 -4.96
C GLU A 41 2.08 19.62 -4.30
N ASP A 42 1.28 18.55 -4.14
CA ASP A 42 -0.05 18.62 -3.51
C ASP A 42 -0.08 17.87 -2.16
N PRO A 43 -0.15 18.58 -1.01
CA PRO A 43 -0.18 17.95 0.30
C PRO A 43 -1.44 17.12 0.56
N CYS A 44 -2.49 17.27 -0.25
CA CYS A 44 -3.77 16.58 -0.05
C CYS A 44 -3.81 15.17 -0.67
N CYS A 45 -2.87 14.82 -1.57
CA CYS A 45 -2.91 13.54 -2.25
C CYS A 45 -2.42 12.38 -1.39
N THR A 46 -3.09 11.24 -1.56
CA THR A 46 -2.67 9.97 -0.96
C THR A 46 -1.54 9.40 -1.80
N HIS A 47 -0.40 9.18 -1.17
CA HIS A 47 0.75 8.53 -1.79
C HIS A 47 0.69 7.03 -1.63
N LEU A 48 0.96 6.32 -2.72
CA LEU A 48 1.29 4.91 -2.76
C LEU A 48 2.80 4.75 -3.01
N PHE A 49 3.56 4.46 -1.96
CA PHE A 49 5.00 4.19 -2.07
C PHE A 49 5.29 2.70 -1.98
N VAL A 50 5.86 2.12 -3.03
CA VAL A 50 6.38 0.74 -3.01
C VAL A 50 7.84 0.73 -2.58
N THR A 51 8.12 0.01 -1.50
CA THR A 51 9.45 -0.15 -0.90
C THR A 51 9.76 -1.63 -0.68
N TYR A 52 11.05 -1.94 -0.47
CA TYR A 52 11.53 -3.29 -0.10
C TYR A 52 11.01 -4.40 -1.02
N TYR A 53 10.80 -4.09 -2.30
CA TYR A 53 10.32 -5.05 -3.26
C TYR A 53 11.37 -6.11 -3.56
N LYS A 54 10.99 -7.38 -3.40
CA LYS A 54 11.80 -8.55 -3.74
C LYS A 54 10.92 -9.64 -4.33
N THR A 55 11.56 -10.58 -5.03
CA THR A 55 10.89 -11.75 -5.59
C THR A 55 11.48 -13.02 -5.01
N SER A 56 10.63 -14.01 -4.74
CA SER A 56 11.04 -15.36 -4.32
C SER A 56 10.40 -16.38 -5.25
N ILE A 57 11.10 -17.47 -5.57
CA ILE A 57 10.54 -18.58 -6.35
C ILE A 57 10.25 -19.72 -5.37
N GLY A 58 9.03 -20.23 -5.42
CA GLY A 58 8.61 -21.42 -4.69
C GLY A 58 8.26 -22.55 -5.65
N SER A 59 8.39 -23.79 -5.16
CA SER A 59 7.91 -24.95 -5.88
C SER A 59 7.41 -26.00 -4.90
N LYS A 60 6.40 -26.75 -5.32
CA LYS A 60 5.88 -27.90 -4.58
C LYS A 60 6.05 -29.14 -5.45
N LYS A 61 6.77 -30.12 -4.89
CA LYS A 61 6.89 -31.46 -5.48
C LYS A 61 5.79 -32.34 -4.91
N ASP A 62 5.25 -33.22 -5.76
CA ASP A 62 4.39 -34.28 -5.27
C ASP A 62 5.21 -35.25 -4.39
N GLY A 63 4.63 -35.71 -3.29
CA GLY A 63 5.30 -36.66 -2.40
C GLY A 63 5.45 -38.06 -3.02
N GLN A 64 4.68 -38.35 -4.08
CA GLN A 64 4.63 -39.69 -4.71
C GLN A 64 5.37 -39.77 -6.05
N THR A 65 5.63 -38.65 -6.72
CA THR A 65 6.37 -38.63 -7.99
C THR A 65 7.43 -37.52 -7.95
N THR A 66 8.62 -37.76 -8.50
CA THR A 66 9.69 -36.74 -8.60
C THR A 66 9.37 -35.59 -9.56
N LEU A 67 8.12 -35.50 -10.05
CA LEU A 67 7.64 -34.45 -10.92
C LEU A 67 7.30 -33.19 -10.10
N LYS A 68 7.71 -32.02 -10.60
CA LYS A 68 7.30 -30.73 -10.05
C LYS A 68 5.87 -30.47 -10.54
N ASN A 69 4.92 -30.36 -9.62
CA ASN A 69 3.52 -30.13 -9.98
C ASN A 69 3.13 -28.65 -9.93
N GLU A 70 3.81 -27.83 -9.12
CA GLU A 70 3.51 -26.40 -9.01
C GLU A 70 4.79 -25.58 -8.82
N GLU A 71 4.99 -24.57 -9.66
CA GLU A 71 5.98 -23.50 -9.47
C GLU A 71 5.25 -22.16 -9.36
N TRP A 72 5.76 -21.27 -8.52
CA TRP A 72 5.19 -19.94 -8.36
C TRP A 72 6.28 -18.91 -8.04
N LYS A 73 5.92 -17.66 -8.24
CA LYS A 73 6.73 -16.49 -7.92
C LYS A 73 5.99 -15.59 -6.94
N ASP A 74 6.57 -15.43 -5.76
CA ASP A 74 6.08 -14.51 -4.75
C ASP A 74 6.73 -13.13 -4.93
N HIS A 75 5.90 -12.11 -5.11
CA HIS A 75 6.24 -10.70 -5.10
C HIS A 75 6.01 -10.17 -3.69
N ILE A 76 7.10 -9.92 -2.97
CA ILE A 76 7.08 -9.48 -1.57
C ILE A 76 7.43 -8.00 -1.54
N PHE A 77 6.63 -7.18 -0.87
CA PHE A 77 6.80 -5.73 -0.87
C PHE A 77 6.26 -5.10 0.41
N THR A 78 6.69 -3.85 0.64
CA THR A 78 6.07 -2.96 1.61
C THR A 78 5.46 -1.78 0.87
N LEU A 79 4.15 -1.58 1.04
CA LEU A 79 3.41 -0.46 0.46
C LEU A 79 3.10 0.55 1.56
N TYR A 80 3.44 1.81 1.36
CA TYR A 80 2.93 2.90 2.20
C TYR A 80 1.75 3.57 1.50
N ILE A 81 0.64 3.69 2.21
CA ILE A 81 -0.57 4.41 1.81
C ILE A 81 -0.69 5.59 2.76
N VAL A 82 -0.12 6.75 2.39
CA VAL A 82 0.13 7.84 3.34
C VAL A 82 -0.21 9.21 2.78
N ARG A 83 -0.51 10.16 3.66
CA ARG A 83 -0.68 11.58 3.37
C ARG A 83 0.27 12.41 4.22
N LYS A 84 0.66 13.59 3.73
CA LYS A 84 1.38 14.55 4.56
C LYS A 84 0.47 14.97 5.73
N SER A 85 1.05 15.05 6.92
CA SER A 85 0.32 15.36 8.15
C SER A 85 1.16 16.25 9.05
N ASN A 86 0.49 16.99 9.94
CA ASN A 86 1.16 17.91 10.85
C ASN A 86 1.42 17.24 12.21
N LEU A 87 2.66 17.30 12.69
CA LEU A 87 3.11 16.76 13.99
C LEU A 87 2.28 17.23 15.20
N GLY A 88 1.61 18.38 15.09
CA GLY A 88 0.82 18.99 16.17
C GLY A 88 -0.65 18.55 16.23
N VAL A 89 -1.10 17.63 15.37
CA VAL A 89 -2.49 17.16 15.34
C VAL A 89 -2.60 15.86 16.14
N ASN A 90 -3.64 15.74 16.97
CA ASN A 90 -3.92 14.52 17.73
C ASN A 90 -4.20 13.35 16.78
N ILE A 91 -3.86 12.14 17.20
CA ILE A 91 -4.19 10.96 16.40
C ILE A 91 -5.66 10.62 16.63
N TYR A 92 -6.11 10.53 17.89
CA TYR A 92 -7.49 10.26 18.24
C TYR A 92 -7.97 11.11 19.41
N ASN A 93 -7.52 10.84 20.64
CA ASN A 93 -7.96 11.54 21.85
C ASN A 93 -6.84 11.77 22.88
N GLU A 94 -5.61 11.95 22.41
CA GLU A 94 -4.42 12.05 23.26
C GLU A 94 -4.36 13.36 24.06
N ALA A 95 -4.98 14.43 23.55
CA ALA A 95 -5.05 15.72 24.24
C ALA A 95 -6.49 16.08 24.64
N ASN A 96 -6.66 16.50 25.88
CA ASN A 96 -7.95 16.92 26.43
C ASN A 96 -8.49 18.18 25.74
N GLY A 97 -9.79 18.20 25.45
CA GLY A 97 -10.49 19.38 24.91
C GLY A 97 -10.47 19.51 23.37
N TYR A 98 -9.87 18.56 22.66
CA TYR A 98 -9.85 18.53 21.20
C TYR A 98 -10.91 17.55 20.65
N PRO A 99 -11.68 17.92 19.62
CA PRO A 99 -12.64 17.01 18.99
C PRO A 99 -11.93 15.86 18.27
N ILE A 100 -12.40 14.62 18.50
CA ILE A 100 -11.91 13.41 17.80
C ILE A 100 -12.02 13.55 16.28
N SER A 101 -13.05 14.25 15.81
CA SER A 101 -13.29 14.51 14.39
C SER A 101 -12.17 15.29 13.69
N GLU A 102 -11.36 16.03 14.45
CA GLU A 102 -10.20 16.76 13.93
C GLU A 102 -8.91 15.93 13.98
N GLY A 103 -8.94 14.76 14.61
CA GLY A 103 -7.79 13.87 14.74
C GLY A 103 -7.39 13.18 13.43
N LEU A 104 -6.14 12.73 13.36
CA LEU A 104 -5.60 12.00 12.19
C LEU A 104 -6.34 10.69 11.94
N TRP A 105 -6.95 10.09 12.97
CA TRP A 105 -7.80 8.92 12.83
C TRP A 105 -8.97 9.19 11.90
N SER A 106 -9.83 10.15 12.25
CA SER A 106 -11.04 10.47 11.47
C SER A 106 -10.74 11.15 10.14
N THR A 107 -9.64 11.89 10.04
CA THR A 107 -9.32 12.67 8.82
C THR A 107 -8.46 11.90 7.80
N ILE A 108 -7.65 10.93 8.24
CA ILE A 108 -6.70 10.20 7.38
C ILE A 108 -6.83 8.68 7.54
N LEU A 109 -6.64 8.15 8.75
CA LEU A 109 -6.46 6.70 8.94
C LEU A 109 -7.72 5.91 8.61
N GLU A 110 -8.86 6.26 9.20
CA GLU A 110 -10.14 5.59 8.99
C GLU A 110 -10.63 5.72 7.53
N PRO A 111 -10.62 6.90 6.89
CA PRO A 111 -10.97 7.01 5.48
C PRO A 111 -10.09 6.16 4.55
N LEU A 112 -8.78 6.09 4.81
CA LEU A 112 -7.87 5.24 4.03
C LEU A 112 -8.11 3.75 4.29
N GLN A 113 -8.38 3.36 5.53
CA GLN A 113 -8.69 1.98 5.90
C GLN A 113 -9.99 1.52 5.25
N ASN A 114 -11.03 2.35 5.27
CA ASN A 114 -12.31 2.02 4.62
C ASN A 114 -12.16 1.88 3.10
N CYS A 115 -11.20 2.59 2.51
CA CYS A 115 -10.93 2.56 1.07
C CYS A 115 -10.10 1.35 0.62
N LEU A 116 -8.97 1.07 1.29
CA LEU A 116 -7.97 0.06 0.88
C LEU A 116 -7.61 -0.96 1.96
N GLY A 117 -8.46 -1.07 2.98
CA GLY A 117 -8.29 -1.98 4.12
C GLY A 117 -8.26 -3.45 3.72
N ASP A 118 -9.01 -3.81 2.68
CA ASP A 118 -9.15 -5.17 2.20
C ASP A 118 -8.50 -5.34 0.83
N ALA A 119 -7.49 -6.22 0.75
CA ALA A 119 -6.79 -6.53 -0.48
C ALA A 119 -7.67 -7.21 -1.53
N ASN A 120 -8.76 -7.87 -1.11
CA ASN A 120 -9.70 -8.51 -2.03
C ASN A 120 -10.46 -7.50 -2.90
N ASN A 121 -10.54 -6.24 -2.44
CA ASN A 121 -11.17 -5.17 -3.21
C ASN A 121 -10.24 -4.57 -4.28
N LEU A 122 -8.98 -5.01 -4.33
CA LEU A 122 -8.06 -4.57 -5.36
C LEU A 122 -8.47 -5.20 -6.71
N PRO A 123 -8.65 -4.42 -7.78
CA PRO A 123 -9.10 -4.91 -9.08
C PRO A 123 -7.98 -5.61 -9.86
N ILE A 124 -7.31 -6.57 -9.24
CA ILE A 124 -6.12 -7.26 -9.76
C ILE A 124 -6.42 -7.93 -11.11
N CYS A 125 -7.49 -8.73 -11.17
CA CYS A 125 -7.91 -9.43 -12.38
C CYS A 125 -8.37 -8.48 -13.49
N GLU A 126 -9.08 -7.41 -13.12
CA GLU A 126 -9.60 -6.42 -14.09
C GLU A 126 -8.47 -5.59 -14.71
N LEU A 127 -7.39 -5.35 -13.97
CA LEU A 127 -6.16 -4.75 -14.47
C LEU A 127 -5.30 -5.75 -15.27
N GLY A 128 -5.75 -7.00 -15.44
CA GLY A 128 -5.08 -8.03 -16.23
C GLY A 128 -3.92 -8.73 -15.53
N TYR A 129 -3.74 -8.54 -14.23
CA TYR A 129 -2.64 -9.12 -13.47
C TYR A 129 -3.00 -10.53 -12.95
N PRO A 130 -2.16 -11.55 -13.15
CA PRO A 130 -2.43 -12.92 -12.70
C PRO A 130 -1.98 -13.14 -11.25
N PHE A 131 -2.19 -12.16 -10.38
CA PHE A 131 -1.73 -12.23 -8.99
C PHE A 131 -2.81 -12.76 -8.06
N GLU A 132 -2.40 -13.57 -7.10
CA GLU A 132 -3.19 -13.95 -5.93
C GLU A 132 -2.62 -13.25 -4.69
N VAL A 133 -3.47 -12.59 -3.91
CA VAL A 133 -3.02 -11.99 -2.65
C VAL A 133 -2.87 -13.08 -1.60
N THR A 134 -1.63 -13.36 -1.19
CA THR A 134 -1.34 -14.35 -0.14
C THR A 134 -1.12 -13.71 1.22
N LYS A 135 -0.79 -12.41 1.25
CA LYS A 135 -0.58 -11.64 2.48
C LYS A 135 -0.90 -10.17 2.26
N TRP A 136 -1.59 -9.58 3.24
CA TRP A 136 -1.88 -8.14 3.31
C TRP A 136 -2.04 -7.72 4.78
N ASP A 137 -0.93 -7.40 5.43
CA ASP A 137 -0.96 -6.95 6.82
C ASP A 137 -0.82 -5.44 6.86
N MET A 138 -1.79 -4.75 7.44
CA MET A 138 -1.79 -3.29 7.58
C MET A 138 -1.48 -2.88 9.01
N GLU A 139 -0.55 -1.95 9.17
CA GLU A 139 -0.24 -1.29 10.45
C GLU A 139 -0.23 0.23 10.26
N THR A 140 -0.61 0.97 11.30
CA THR A 140 -0.57 2.44 11.24
C THR A 140 0.88 2.91 11.19
N THR A 141 1.12 3.96 10.41
CA THR A 141 2.39 4.68 10.40
C THR A 141 2.06 6.15 10.58
N VAL A 142 2.70 6.81 11.54
CA VAL A 142 2.40 8.20 11.90
C VAL A 142 3.70 8.99 11.94
N PHE A 143 3.67 10.19 11.36
CA PHE A 143 4.82 11.12 11.30
C PHE A 143 6.10 10.48 10.81
N LYS A 144 5.96 9.66 9.77
CA LYS A 144 7.07 8.96 9.17
C LYS A 144 7.88 9.92 8.29
N ASP A 145 9.18 9.96 8.55
CA ASP A 145 10.19 10.71 7.81
C ASP A 145 10.03 12.24 7.83
N ASP A 146 10.93 12.97 7.15
CA ASP A 146 11.00 14.45 7.14
C ASP A 146 9.72 15.12 6.60
N ASN A 147 8.97 14.40 5.77
CA ASN A 147 7.71 14.89 5.20
C ASN A 147 6.49 14.65 6.11
N ASN A 148 6.69 14.08 7.31
CA ASN A 148 5.65 13.79 8.30
C ASN A 148 4.45 13.04 7.73
N TYR A 149 4.70 11.87 7.16
CA TYR A 149 3.66 11.04 6.57
C TYR A 149 2.85 10.29 7.63
N THR A 150 1.52 10.34 7.53
CA THR A 150 0.59 9.52 8.32
C THR A 150 -0.31 8.71 7.40
N GLY A 151 -0.57 7.45 7.79
CA GLY A 151 -1.40 6.53 7.01
C GLY A 151 -1.15 5.09 7.42
N TRP A 152 -1.08 4.21 6.42
CA TRP A 152 -0.91 2.77 6.61
C TRP A 152 0.37 2.28 5.95
N LYS A 153 1.08 1.39 6.65
CA LYS A 153 2.14 0.56 6.10
C LYS A 153 1.57 -0.84 5.90
N VAL A 154 1.72 -1.35 4.69
CA VAL A 154 1.20 -2.65 4.28
C VAL A 154 2.37 -3.58 3.96
N SER A 155 2.43 -4.72 4.64
CA SER A 155 3.34 -5.81 4.28
C SER A 155 2.60 -6.80 3.38
N GLY A 156 2.90 -6.77 2.08
CA GLY A 156 2.16 -7.52 1.06
C GLY A 156 2.97 -8.65 0.43
N ILE A 157 2.28 -9.75 0.09
CA ILE A 157 2.82 -10.82 -0.76
C ILE A 157 1.79 -11.19 -1.82
N PHE A 158 2.13 -10.95 -3.08
CA PHE A 158 1.32 -11.33 -4.24
C PHE A 158 1.99 -12.50 -4.95
N ARG A 159 1.23 -13.55 -5.28
CA ARG A 159 1.73 -14.76 -5.90
C ARG A 159 1.31 -14.84 -7.36
N GLU A 160 2.28 -15.07 -8.25
CA GLU A 160 2.09 -15.38 -9.67
C GLU A 160 2.37 -16.88 -9.87
N LYS A 161 1.41 -17.64 -10.41
CA LYS A 161 1.65 -19.04 -10.80
C LYS A 161 2.50 -19.08 -12.08
N LEU A 162 3.50 -19.97 -12.12
CA LEU A 162 4.42 -20.13 -13.25
C LEU A 162 4.01 -21.30 -14.15
#